data_AF-A0A9E1KLK7-F1
#
_entry.id   AF-A0A9E1KLK7-F1
#
_cell.length_a   1.000
_cell.length_b   1.000
_cell.length_c   1.000
_cell.angle_alpha   90.00
_cell.angle_beta   90.00
_cell.angle_gamma   90.00
#
_symmetry.space_group_name_H-M   'P 1'
#
loop_
_entity.id
_entity.type
_entity.pdbx_description
1 polymer ?
#
loop_
_entity_poly.entity_id
_entity_poly.type
_entity_poly.pdbx_seq_one_letter_code
_entity_poly.pdbx_strand_id
1 'polypeptide(L)'
;MLDTRLPTDEHLWQCMSETMRKVVLPSLEDPFARVTLIRLIGLAEYAPARGNDPTERRISEVVTCIDQLAARFPAIQQQLPTQWPQMDACVVYELCGQLLAGAVGDNSEQAQQIRAELKPLILAQLDEDLSVSSPLIASFGGQLNEK
;
A
#
# COMPACT_ATOMS: atom_id res chain seq x y z
N MET A 1 31.31 -1.78 4.31
CA MET A 1 31.53 -2.40 2.99
C MET A 1 30.69 -3.66 2.95
N LEU A 2 29.71 -3.75 2.04
CA LEU A 2 28.98 -5.00 1.81
C LEU A 2 29.94 -6.00 1.14
N ASP A 3 30.05 -7.20 1.70
CA ASP A 3 30.84 -8.28 1.12
C ASP A 3 30.14 -8.76 -0.16
N THR A 4 30.69 -8.42 -1.33
CA THR A 4 30.10 -8.70 -2.64
C THR A 4 30.15 -10.18 -3.04
N ARG A 5 30.61 -11.07 -2.15
CA ARG A 5 30.72 -12.52 -2.39
C ARG A 5 29.48 -13.30 -1.97
N LEU A 6 28.62 -12.74 -1.12
CA LEU A 6 27.38 -13.38 -0.69
C LEU A 6 26.23 -12.98 -1.61
N PRO A 7 25.29 -13.90 -1.93
CA PRO A 7 24.06 -13.56 -2.64
C PRO A 7 23.29 -12.49 -1.87
N THR A 8 22.69 -11.54 -2.59
CA THR A 8 21.75 -10.58 -2.03
C THR A 8 20.39 -11.23 -1.82
N ASP A 9 19.54 -10.66 -0.96
CA ASP A 9 18.17 -11.14 -0.78
C ASP A 9 17.40 -11.20 -2.10
N GLU A 10 17.59 -10.21 -2.97
CA GLU A 10 17.01 -10.20 -4.32
C GLU A 10 17.43 -11.42 -5.14
N HIS A 11 18.72 -11.75 -5.14
CA HIS A 11 19.23 -12.96 -5.80
C HIS A 11 18.64 -14.25 -5.20
N LEU A 12 18.47 -14.31 -3.87
CA LEU A 12 17.86 -15.47 -3.20
C LEU A 12 16.39 -15.65 -3.61
N TRP A 13 15.60 -14.56 -3.59
CA TRP A 13 14.19 -14.59 -4.00
C TRP A 13 14.01 -14.94 -5.48
N GLN A 14 14.86 -14.40 -6.35
CA GLN A 14 14.86 -14.73 -7.78
C GLN A 14 15.17 -16.21 -8.00
N CYS A 15 16.21 -16.74 -7.36
CA CYS A 15 16.59 -18.15 -7.46
C CYS A 15 15.45 -19.08 -6.98
N MET A 16 14.79 -18.72 -5.87
CA MET A 16 13.62 -19.45 -5.36
C MET A 16 12.46 -19.46 -6.37
N SER A 17 12.06 -18.29 -6.88
CA SER A 17 10.97 -18.19 -7.87
C SER A 17 11.27 -19.02 -9.12
N GLU A 18 12.48 -18.88 -9.66
CA GLU A 18 12.93 -19.62 -10.85
C GLU A 18 12.93 -21.13 -10.64
N THR A 19 13.44 -21.60 -9.50
CA THR A 19 13.45 -23.03 -9.15
C THR A 19 12.03 -23.58 -9.01
N MET A 20 11.17 -22.88 -8.28
CA MET A 20 9.77 -23.28 -8.11
C MET A 20 9.04 -23.31 -9.45
N ARG A 21 9.23 -22.31 -10.32
CA ARG A 21 8.57 -22.17 -11.61
C ARG A 21 9.06 -23.18 -12.65
N LYS A 22 10.37 -23.36 -12.79
CA LYS A 22 10.96 -24.16 -13.88
C LYS A 22 11.22 -25.63 -13.53
N VAL A 23 11.37 -25.95 -12.24
CA VAL A 23 11.74 -27.31 -11.80
C VAL A 23 10.59 -27.98 -11.05
N VAL A 24 10.03 -27.31 -10.04
CA VAL A 24 9.04 -27.93 -9.15
C VAL A 24 7.66 -27.96 -9.80
N LEU A 25 7.16 -26.82 -10.31
CA LEU A 25 5.81 -26.70 -10.85
C LEU A 25 5.49 -27.66 -12.00
N PRO A 26 6.40 -27.93 -12.97
CA PRO A 26 6.13 -28.91 -14.03
C PRO A 26 5.97 -30.34 -13.51
N SER A 27 6.56 -30.65 -12.35
CA SER A 27 6.56 -31.99 -11.75
C SER A 27 5.37 -32.24 -10.82
N LEU A 28 4.54 -31.23 -10.54
CA LEU A 28 3.37 -31.34 -9.66
C LEU A 28 2.12 -31.74 -10.45
N GLU A 29 1.54 -32.89 -10.10
CA GLU A 29 0.27 -33.36 -10.68
C GLU A 29 -0.96 -32.94 -9.85
N ASP A 30 -0.80 -32.79 -8.53
CA ASP A 30 -1.90 -32.40 -7.64
C ASP A 30 -2.35 -30.95 -7.90
N PRO A 31 -3.62 -30.71 -8.29
CA PRO A 31 -4.11 -29.37 -8.60
C PRO A 31 -3.99 -28.40 -7.43
N PHE A 32 -4.18 -28.87 -6.19
CA PHE A 32 -4.09 -28.02 -5.00
C PHE A 32 -2.64 -27.59 -4.71
N ALA A 33 -1.69 -28.52 -4.79
CA ALA A 33 -0.26 -28.24 -4.67
C ALA A 33 0.22 -27.29 -5.75
N ARG A 34 -0.26 -27.42 -6.99
CA ARG A 34 0.06 -26.50 -8.10
C ARG A 34 -0.39 -25.07 -7.79
N VAL A 35 -1.64 -24.88 -7.40
CA VAL A 35 -2.16 -23.54 -7.02
C VAL A 35 -1.38 -22.96 -5.85
N THR A 36 -1.08 -23.78 -4.85
CA THR A 36 -0.29 -23.35 -3.68
C THR A 36 1.13 -22.92 -4.08
N LEU A 37 1.78 -23.66 -4.97
CA LEU A 37 3.10 -23.30 -5.47
C LEU A 37 3.08 -22.02 -6.29
N ILE A 38 2.05 -21.79 -7.12
CA ILE A 38 1.87 -20.54 -7.86
C ILE A 38 1.77 -19.34 -6.91
N ARG A 39 1.08 -19.49 -5.77
CA ARG A 39 1.04 -18.45 -4.72
C ARG A 39 2.40 -18.16 -4.12
N LEU A 40 3.20 -19.19 -3.85
CA LEU A 40 4.55 -19.05 -3.32
C LEU A 40 5.51 -18.40 -4.34
N ILE A 41 5.37 -18.73 -5.63
CA ILE A 41 6.09 -18.05 -6.73
C ILE A 41 5.74 -16.57 -6.73
N GLY A 42 4.45 -16.22 -6.67
CA GLY A 42 4.01 -14.83 -6.60
C GLY A 42 4.56 -14.10 -5.37
N LEU A 43 4.57 -14.75 -4.20
CA LEU A 43 5.14 -14.17 -2.98
C LEU A 43 6.65 -13.93 -3.10
N ALA A 44 7.39 -14.88 -3.69
CA ALA A 44 8.82 -14.75 -3.93
C ALA A 44 9.14 -13.61 -4.92
N GLU A 45 8.31 -13.42 -5.94
CA GLU A 45 8.44 -12.30 -6.90
C GLU A 45 8.06 -10.94 -6.28
N TYR A 46 7.08 -10.93 -5.39
CA TYR A 46 6.65 -9.74 -4.66
C TYR A 46 7.65 -9.29 -3.60
N ALA A 47 8.28 -10.24 -2.90
CA ALA A 47 9.16 -9.96 -1.78
C ALA A 47 10.23 -8.88 -2.08
N PRO A 48 11.00 -8.92 -3.18
CA PRO A 48 11.94 -7.85 -3.50
C PRO A 48 11.25 -6.57 -4.01
N ALA A 49 10.08 -6.68 -4.64
CA ALA A 49 9.36 -5.54 -5.23
C ALA A 49 8.60 -4.67 -4.21
N ARG A 50 8.31 -5.21 -3.01
CA ARG A 50 7.47 -4.54 -2.00
C ARG A 50 8.03 -3.21 -1.48
N GLY A 51 9.34 -2.99 -1.60
CA GLY A 51 10.02 -1.80 -1.06
C GLY A 51 10.00 -1.71 0.47
N ASN A 52 10.23 -0.49 0.98
CA ASN A 52 10.09 -0.18 2.41
C ASN A 52 8.62 0.05 2.75
N ASP A 53 8.25 -0.21 4.01
CA ASP A 53 6.91 0.13 4.51
C ASP A 53 6.64 1.65 4.34
N PRO A 54 5.65 2.06 3.51
CA PRO A 54 5.38 3.47 3.26
C PRO A 54 4.54 4.12 4.36
N THR A 55 4.11 3.38 5.38
CA THR A 55 3.13 3.82 6.39
C THR A 55 3.51 5.16 7.04
N GLU A 56 4.74 5.31 7.53
CA GLU A 56 5.18 6.56 8.19
C GLU A 56 5.14 7.76 7.24
N ARG A 57 5.63 7.60 6.00
CA ARG A 57 5.58 8.64 4.97
C ARG A 57 4.14 9.06 4.70
N ARG A 58 3.24 8.09 4.50
CA ARG A 58 1.83 8.35 4.15
C ARG A 58 1.07 9.04 5.27
N ILE A 59 1.29 8.62 6.52
CA ILE A 59 0.73 9.31 7.69
C ILE A 59 1.20 10.75 7.73
N SER A 60 2.50 10.99 7.54
CA SER A 60 3.06 12.35 7.54
C SER A 60 2.46 13.24 6.45
N GLU A 61 2.23 12.71 5.24
CA GLU A 61 1.55 13.42 4.15
C GLU A 61 0.11 13.80 4.51
N VAL A 62 -0.67 12.86 5.06
CA VAL A 62 -2.06 13.09 5.45
C VAL A 62 -2.15 14.09 6.60
N VAL A 63 -1.30 13.96 7.62
CA VAL A 63 -1.20 14.90 8.74
C VAL A 63 -0.90 16.30 8.23
N THR A 64 0.10 16.44 7.35
CA THR A 64 0.49 17.74 6.77
C THR A 64 -0.67 18.37 6.00
N CYS A 65 -1.41 17.58 5.21
CA CYS A 65 -2.57 18.07 4.47
C CYS A 65 -3.68 18.54 5.42
N ILE A 66 -3.99 17.76 6.46
CA ILE A 66 -4.99 18.12 7.46
C ILE A 66 -4.58 19.39 8.22
N ASP A 67 -3.31 19.54 8.62
CA ASP A 67 -2.80 20.74 9.27
C ASP A 67 -2.96 21.99 8.39
N GLN A 68 -2.65 21.88 7.10
CA GLN A 68 -2.84 22.97 6.14
C GLN A 68 -4.31 23.35 5.95
N LEU A 69 -5.21 22.37 5.96
CA LEU A 69 -6.66 22.60 5.93
C LEU A 69 -7.15 23.25 7.23
N ALA A 70 -6.69 22.78 8.39
CA ALA A 70 -7.06 23.31 9.70
C ALA A 70 -6.60 24.77 9.91
N ALA A 71 -5.42 25.12 9.39
CA ALA A 71 -4.91 26.49 9.39
C ALA A 71 -5.79 27.47 8.59
N ARG A 72 -6.49 26.99 7.55
CA ARG A 72 -7.39 27.80 6.71
C ARG A 72 -8.84 27.78 7.18
N PHE A 73 -9.28 26.68 7.76
CA PHE A 73 -10.67 26.44 8.14
C PHE A 73 -10.77 26.11 9.64
N PRO A 74 -11.15 27.09 10.49
CA PRO A 74 -11.22 26.89 11.94
C PRO A 74 -12.14 25.76 12.40
N ALA A 75 -13.17 25.44 11.62
CA ALA A 75 -14.06 24.32 11.92
C ALA A 75 -13.36 22.96 11.87
N ILE A 76 -12.32 22.81 11.04
CA ILE A 76 -11.48 21.60 10.98
C ILE A 76 -10.57 21.55 12.20
N GLN A 77 -9.97 22.68 12.60
CA GLN A 77 -9.14 22.77 13.80
C GLN A 77 -9.89 22.31 15.06
N GLN A 78 -11.19 22.59 15.16
CA GLN A 78 -12.03 22.16 16.28
C GLN A 78 -12.35 20.66 16.29
N GLN A 79 -12.20 19.98 15.15
CA GLN A 79 -12.41 18.54 15.01
C GLN A 79 -11.14 17.73 15.28
N LEU A 80 -9.98 18.40 15.40
CA LEU A 80 -8.71 17.73 15.65
C LEU A 80 -8.70 17.08 17.05
N PRO A 81 -8.25 15.82 17.16
CA PRO A 81 -8.08 15.16 18.46
C PRO A 81 -7.07 15.90 19.35
N THR A 82 -7.23 15.79 20.67
CA THR A 82 -6.33 16.45 21.65
C THR A 82 -4.86 16.04 21.53
N GLN A 83 -4.59 14.82 21.04
CA GLN A 83 -3.24 14.27 20.87
C GLN A 83 -2.64 14.53 19.48
N TRP A 84 -3.33 15.29 18.63
CA TRP A 84 -2.85 15.62 17.29
C TRP A 84 -1.53 16.42 17.33
N PRO A 85 -0.54 16.11 16.46
CA PRO A 85 -0.54 15.12 15.36
C PRO A 85 0.03 13.75 15.74
N GLN A 86 0.38 13.51 17.01
CA GLN A 86 1.07 12.29 17.47
C GLN A 86 0.07 11.13 17.67
N MET A 87 -0.48 10.66 16.57
CA MET A 87 -1.54 9.66 16.52
C MET A 87 -1.09 8.41 15.77
N ASP A 88 -1.74 7.28 16.04
CA ASP A 88 -1.54 6.09 15.23
C ASP A 88 -2.15 6.26 13.83
N ALA A 89 -1.72 5.38 12.90
CA ALA A 89 -2.18 5.40 11.52
C ALA A 89 -3.71 5.29 11.40
N CYS A 90 -4.32 4.46 12.25
CA CYS A 90 -5.74 4.15 12.21
C CYS A 90 -6.55 5.42 12.48
N VAL A 91 -6.21 6.16 13.53
CA VAL A 91 -6.91 7.38 13.92
C VAL A 91 -6.70 8.49 12.88
N VAL A 92 -5.51 8.61 12.29
CA VAL A 92 -5.25 9.60 11.22
C VAL A 92 -6.13 9.32 10.00
N TYR A 93 -6.22 8.08 9.55
CA TYR A 93 -7.09 7.72 8.43
C TYR A 93 -8.56 7.79 8.78
N GLU A 94 -8.95 7.48 10.02
CA GLU A 94 -10.32 7.64 10.48
C GLU A 94 -10.75 9.11 10.41
N LEU A 95 -9.93 10.03 10.92
CA LEU A 95 -10.19 11.47 10.82
C LEU A 95 -10.26 11.93 9.35
N CYS A 96 -9.32 11.48 8.51
CA CYS A 96 -9.36 11.77 7.08
C CYS A 96 -10.68 11.31 6.44
N GLY A 97 -11.13 10.09 6.77
CA GLY A 97 -12.40 9.53 6.33
C GLY A 97 -13.60 10.35 6.80
N GLN A 98 -13.61 10.78 8.06
CA GLN A 98 -14.66 11.63 8.64
C GLN A 98 -14.74 12.99 7.93
N LEU A 99 -13.60 13.64 7.67
CA LEU A 99 -13.54 14.91 6.94
C LEU A 99 -14.05 14.76 5.50
N LEU A 100 -13.61 13.72 4.79
CA LEU A 100 -14.08 13.44 3.43
C LEU A 100 -15.58 13.12 3.39
N ALA A 101 -16.07 12.32 4.34
CA ALA A 101 -17.49 11.97 4.45
C ALA A 101 -18.35 13.20 4.75
N GLY A 102 -17.92 14.05 5.69
CA GLY A 102 -18.58 15.31 6.01
C GLY A 102 -18.61 16.30 4.84
N ALA A 103 -17.62 16.23 3.95
CA ALA A 103 -17.60 17.03 2.73
C ALA A 103 -18.52 16.48 1.62
N VAL A 104 -19.08 15.27 1.72
CA VAL A 104 -19.99 14.75 0.67
C VAL A 104 -21.30 15.52 0.67
N GLY A 105 -21.70 16.04 -0.50
CA GLY A 105 -22.95 16.79 -0.66
C GLY A 105 -22.92 18.23 -0.12
N ASP A 106 -21.88 18.61 0.62
CA ASP A 106 -21.64 20.01 1.00
C ASP A 106 -20.95 20.77 -0.14
N ASN A 107 -21.47 21.96 -0.46
CA ASN A 107 -20.95 22.85 -1.50
C ASN A 107 -20.16 24.04 -0.94
N SER A 108 -19.94 24.09 0.38
CA SER A 108 -19.08 25.07 1.02
C SER A 108 -17.66 25.04 0.44
N GLU A 109 -16.97 26.18 0.50
CA GLU A 109 -15.57 26.28 0.08
C GLU A 109 -14.69 25.28 0.86
N GLN A 110 -14.93 25.11 2.16
CA GLN A 110 -14.26 24.14 3.00
C GLN A 110 -14.41 22.71 2.46
N ALA A 111 -15.64 22.27 2.16
CA ALA A 111 -15.90 20.94 1.64
C ALA A 111 -15.28 20.74 0.24
N GLN A 112 -15.26 21.78 -0.60
CA GLN A 112 -14.58 21.74 -1.89
C GLN A 112 -13.06 21.56 -1.71
N GLN A 113 -12.42 22.31 -0.81
CA GLN A 113 -10.98 22.20 -0.57
C GLN A 113 -10.60 20.85 0.08
N ILE A 114 -11.38 20.37 1.04
CA ILE A 114 -11.20 19.02 1.62
C ILE A 114 -11.17 17.96 0.50
N ARG A 115 -12.15 17.99 -0.41
CA ARG A 115 -12.19 17.04 -1.54
C ARG A 115 -11.08 17.27 -2.55
N ALA A 116 -10.67 18.51 -2.79
CA ALA A 116 -9.62 18.84 -3.75
C ALA A 116 -8.24 18.40 -3.28
N GLU A 117 -7.99 18.35 -1.97
CA GLU A 117 -6.66 18.06 -1.42
C GLU A 117 -6.54 16.65 -0.84
N LEU A 118 -7.48 16.22 0.02
CA LEU A 118 -7.38 14.90 0.66
C LEU A 118 -7.73 13.76 -0.30
N LYS A 119 -8.72 13.94 -1.19
CA LYS A 119 -9.14 12.84 -2.09
C LYS A 119 -8.01 12.43 -3.06
N PRO A 120 -7.32 13.34 -3.77
CA PRO A 120 -6.22 12.93 -4.65
C PRO A 120 -5.07 12.28 -3.90
N LEU A 121 -4.77 12.76 -2.68
CA LEU A 121 -3.72 12.17 -1.86
C LEU A 121 -4.01 10.71 -1.51
N ILE A 122 -5.22 10.42 -1.01
CA ILE A 122 -5.61 9.05 -0.66
C ILE A 122 -5.68 8.17 -1.91
N LEU A 123 -6.18 8.68 -3.04
CA LEU A 123 -6.20 7.93 -4.29
C LEU A 123 -4.79 7.58 -4.77
N ALA A 124 -3.84 8.50 -4.69
CA ALA A 124 -2.45 8.23 -5.06
C ALA A 124 -1.82 7.14 -4.16
N GLN A 125 -2.13 7.13 -2.87
CA GLN A 125 -1.66 6.10 -1.94
C GLN A 125 -2.28 4.73 -2.25
N LEU A 126 -3.57 4.68 -2.60
CA LEU A 126 -4.24 3.46 -3.02
C LEU A 126 -3.72 2.94 -4.37
N ASP A 127 -3.43 3.82 -5.32
CA ASP A 127 -2.83 3.46 -6.60
C ASP A 127 -1.42 2.86 -6.42
N GLU A 128 -0.62 3.42 -5.50
CA GLU A 128 0.67 2.85 -5.11
C GLU A 128 0.49 1.43 -4.53
N ASP A 129 -0.44 1.23 -3.60
CA ASP A 129 -0.73 -0.10 -3.03
C ASP A 129 -1.17 -1.11 -4.09
N LEU A 130 -2.04 -0.68 -5.00
CA LEU A 130 -2.50 -1.53 -6.10
C LEU A 130 -1.35 -1.86 -7.05
N SER A 131 -0.46 -0.91 -7.36
CA SER A 131 0.68 -1.17 -8.24
C SER A 131 1.65 -2.20 -7.66
N VAL A 132 1.87 -2.15 -6.34
CA VAL A 132 2.78 -3.05 -5.62
C VAL A 132 2.14 -4.43 -5.40
N SER A 133 0.84 -4.49 -5.11
CA SER A 133 0.12 -5.73 -4.78
C SER A 133 -0.55 -6.42 -5.97
N SER A 134 -0.77 -5.74 -7.11
CA SER A 134 -1.43 -6.31 -8.29
C SER A 134 -0.83 -7.65 -8.76
N PRO A 135 0.51 -7.84 -8.78
CA PRO A 135 1.12 -9.12 -9.14
C PRO A 135 0.75 -10.27 -8.19
N LEU A 136 0.42 -9.98 -6.93
CA LEU A 136 -0.05 -10.98 -5.97
C LEU A 136 -1.49 -11.39 -6.25
N ILE A 137 -2.35 -10.49 -6.73
CA ILE A 137 -3.78 -10.78 -6.99
C ILE A 137 -3.92 -11.94 -7.99
N ALA A 138 -3.18 -11.89 -9.10
CA ALA A 138 -3.17 -12.97 -10.09
C ALA A 138 -2.63 -14.29 -9.51
N SER A 139 -1.51 -14.21 -8.79
CA SER A 139 -0.87 -15.37 -8.16
C SER A 139 -1.76 -16.05 -7.10
N PHE A 140 -2.49 -15.27 -6.31
CA PHE A 140 -3.45 -15.78 -5.32
C PHE A 140 -4.71 -16.37 -5.97
N GLY A 141 -5.09 -15.86 -7.14
CA GLY A 141 -6.05 -16.47 -8.05
C GLY A 141 -5.56 -17.75 -8.75
N GLY A 142 -4.30 -18.15 -8.55
CA GLY A 142 -3.72 -19.36 -9.14
C GLY A 142 -3.20 -19.17 -10.56
N GLN A 143 -3.02 -17.92 -11.00
CA GLN A 143 -2.44 -17.59 -12.30
C GLN A 143 -0.98 -17.17 -12.13
N LEU A 144 -0.10 -17.64 -13.00
CA LEU A 144 1.26 -17.12 -13.05
C LEU A 144 1.23 -15.73 -13.66
N ASN A 145 2.02 -14.80 -13.11
CA ASN A 145 2.34 -13.58 -13.83
C ASN A 145 3.14 -13.97 -15.08
N GLU A 146 2.58 -13.70 -16.25
CA GLU A 146 3.29 -13.69 -17.52
C GLU A 146 4.06 -12.37 -17.58
N LYS A 147 5.35 -12.43 -17.26
CA LYS A 147 6.28 -11.34 -17.55
C LYS A 147 6.83 -11.51 -18.96
#